data_AF-A0A7W1G5B6-F1
#
_entry.id   AF-A0A7W1G5B6-F1
#
_cell.length_a   1.000
_cell.length_b   1.000
_cell.length_c   1.000
_cell.angle_alpha   90.00
_cell.angle_beta   90.00
_cell.angle_gamma   90.00
#
_symmetry.space_group_name_H-M   'P 1'
#
loop_
_entity.id
_entity.type
_entity.pdbx_description
1 polymer ?
#
loop_
_entity_poly.entity_id
_entity_poly.type
_entity_poly.pdbx_seq_one_letter_code
_entity_poly.pdbx_strand_id
1 'polypeptide(L)' 'MLVFLPVDLELKYSDRTTDTFHYPVEIWYDGDRYVAQVPATKQITRARVNPDGFTPDIIPGDDSWTANP' A
#
# COMPACT_ATOMS: atom_id res chain seq x y z
N MET A 1 -8.57 -13.36 19.13
CA MET A 1 -8.06 -12.02 18.80
C MET A 1 -8.46 -11.76 17.35
N LEU A 2 -9.43 -10.88 17.11
CA LEU A 2 -9.82 -10.50 15.75
C LEU A 2 -8.73 -9.56 15.24
N VAL A 3 -7.88 -10.05 14.35
CA VAL A 3 -6.91 -9.21 13.64
C VAL A 3 -7.69 -8.41 12.61
N PHE A 4 -7.88 -7.12 12.88
CA PHE A 4 -8.25 -6.18 11.84
C PHE A 4 -7.02 -6.02 10.93
N LEU A 5 -7.19 -6.19 9.63
CA LEU A 5 -6.12 -6.08 8.62
C LEU A 5 -6.29 -4.75 7.87
N PRO A 6 -6.00 -3.59 8.47
CA PRO A 6 -5.93 -2.35 7.70
C PRO A 6 -4.78 -2.45 6.68
N VAL A 7 -4.87 -1.67 5.61
CA VAL A 7 -3.82 -1.63 4.58
C VAL A 7 -3.25 -0.23 4.51
N ASP A 8 -1.96 -0.12 4.78
CA ASP A 8 -1.18 1.09 4.59
C ASP A 8 -0.43 1.01 3.27
N LEU A 9 -0.68 1.97 2.38
CA LEU A 9 -0.02 2.10 1.07
C LEU A 9 0.95 3.28 1.10
N GLU A 10 2.25 3.01 1.03
CA GLU A 10 3.29 3.99 0.78
C GLU A 10 3.53 4.13 -0.73
N LEU A 11 3.46 5.37 -1.23
CA LEU A 11 3.86 5.72 -2.59
C LEU A 11 5.16 6.53 -2.55
N LYS A 12 6.13 6.16 -3.37
CA LYS A 12 7.38 6.92 -3.57
C LYS A 12 7.37 7.63 -4.91
N TYR A 13 7.69 8.91 -4.90
CA TYR A 13 7.70 9.75 -6.10
C TYR A 13 9.10 9.96 -6.69
N SER A 14 9.16 10.44 -7.93
CA SER A 14 10.41 10.70 -8.66
C SER A 14 11.31 11.76 -8.00
N ASP A 15 10.74 12.69 -7.22
CA ASP A 15 11.48 13.66 -6.42
C ASP A 15 11.95 13.11 -5.06
N ARG A 16 11.78 11.79 -4.85
CA ARG A 16 12.13 11.04 -3.63
C ARG A 16 11.22 11.30 -2.42
N THR A 17 10.16 12.11 -2.56
CA THR A 17 9.14 12.24 -1.51
C THR A 17 8.28 10.99 -1.41
N THR A 18 7.60 10.82 -0.28
CA THR A 18 6.68 9.71 -0.03
C THR A 18 5.38 10.20 0.59
N ASP A 19 4.26 9.59 0.20
CA ASP A 19 2.97 9.73 0.88
C ASP A 19 2.49 8.35 1.35
N THR A 20 1.79 8.32 2.48
CA THR A 20 1.14 7.11 3.01
C THR A 20 -0.37 7.29 3.01
N PHE A 21 -1.09 6.32 2.46
CA PHE A 21 -2.54 6.26 2.45
C PHE A 21 -3.00 5.10 3.34
N HIS A 22 -3.90 5.40 4.27
CA HIS A 22 -4.45 4.44 5.21
C HIS A 22 -5.82 3.98 4.72
N TYR A 23 -5.98 2.68 4.49
CA TYR A 23 -7.24 2.07 4.13
C TYR A 23 -7.76 1.20 5.27
N PRO A 24 -9.04 1.35 5.63
CA PRO A 24 -9.60 0.66 6.78
C PRO A 24 -9.95 -0.79 6.40
N VAL A 25 -10.26 -1.62 7.39
CA VAL A 25 -10.52 -3.06 7.20
C VAL A 25 -11.73 -3.34 6.28
N GLU A 26 -12.61 -2.38 6.09
CA GLU A 26 -13.81 -2.48 5.27
C GLU A 26 -13.49 -2.66 3.78
N ILE A 27 -12.27 -2.35 3.31
CA ILE A 27 -11.88 -2.62 1.91
C ILE A 27 -11.94 -4.11 1.55
N TRP A 28 -11.84 -4.99 2.56
CA TRP A 28 -11.94 -6.44 2.38
C TRP A 28 -13.37 -6.91 2.13
N TYR A 29 -14.38 -6.04 2.28
CA TYR A 29 -15.75 -6.36 1.88
C TYR A 29 -15.88 -6.55 0.37
N ASP A 30 -14.96 -5.94 -0.41
CA ASP A 30 -14.89 -6.09 -1.86
C ASP A 30 -14.10 -7.34 -2.31
N GLY A 31 -13.65 -8.18 -1.37
CA GLY A 31 -12.92 -9.41 -1.63
C GLY A 31 -11.39 -9.23 -1.57
N ASP A 32 -10.69 -9.88 -2.49
CA ASP A 32 -9.22 -9.87 -2.57
C ASP A 32 -8.66 -8.73 -3.45
N ARG A 33 -9.53 -7.85 -3.95
CA ARG A 33 -9.15 -6.74 -4.81
C ARG A 33 -9.81 -5.45 -4.37
N TYR A 34 -8.98 -4.43 -4.19
CA TYR A 34 -9.41 -3.07 -3.93
C TYR A 34 -8.74 -2.10 -4.92
N VAL A 35 -9.48 -1.11 -5.40
CA VAL A 35 -8.95 -0.08 -6.32
C VAL A 35 -9.05 1.27 -5.65
N ALA A 36 -7.90 1.82 -5.27
CA ALA A 36 -7.82 3.16 -4.72
C ALA A 36 -7.56 4.22 -5.81
N GLN A 37 -8.22 5.38 -5.70
CA GLN A 37 -7.84 6.58 -6.42
C GLN A 37 -7.07 7.49 -5.49
N VAL A 38 -5.82 7.81 -5.87
CA VAL A 38 -4.93 8.66 -5.08
C VAL A 38 -4.62 9.95 -5.84
N PRO A 39 -4.64 11.13 -5.18
CA PRO A 39 -4.24 12.37 -5.80
C PRO A 39 -2.71 12.37 -5.98
N ALA A 40 -2.22 12.02 -7.16
CA ALA A 40 -0.80 12.09 -7.50
C ALA A 40 -0.51 13.32 -8.37
N THR A 41 0.28 14.25 -7.85
CA THR A 41 0.78 15.41 -8.61
C THR A 41 2.17 15.18 -9.21
N LYS A 42 2.79 14.04 -8.89
CA LYS A 42 4.15 13.66 -9.24
C LYS A 42 4.17 12.24 -9.79
N GLN A 43 5.20 11.92 -10.58
CA GLN A 43 5.39 10.57 -11.10
C GLN A 43 5.69 9.59 -9.95
N ILE A 44 4.88 8.54 -9.83
CA ILE A 44 5.09 7.44 -8.88
C ILE A 44 6.17 6.51 -9.43
N THR A 45 7.09 6.10 -8.56
CA THR A 45 8.21 5.20 -8.89
C THR A 45 8.16 3.88 -8.12
N ARG A 46 7.51 3.86 -6.95
CA ARG A 46 7.31 2.65 -6.15
C ARG A 46 5.97 2.73 -5.40
N ALA A 47 5.30 1.60 -5.29
CA ALA A 47 4.21 1.37 -4.36
C ALA A 47 4.64 0.28 -3.37
N ARG A 48 4.32 0.45 -2.09
CA ARG A 48 4.57 -0.56 -1.05
C ARG A 48 3.39 -0.63 -0.09
N VAL A 49 2.92 -1.84 0.21
CA VAL A 49 1.95 -2.07 1.29
C VAL A 49 2.68 -2.49 2.57
N ASN A 50 2.01 -2.38 3.72
CA ASN A 50 2.54 -2.82 5.02
C ASN A 50 3.97 -2.29 5.30
N PRO A 51 4.24 -0.98 5.14
CA PRO A 51 5.61 -0.46 5.16
C PRO A 51 6.32 -0.65 6.51
N ASP A 52 5.56 -0.74 7.61
CA ASP A 52 6.02 -0.97 8.97
C ASP A 52 6.14 -2.46 9.35
N GLY A 53 5.58 -3.36 8.53
CA GLY A 53 5.56 -4.81 8.77
C GLY A 53 4.67 -5.22 9.96
N PHE A 54 3.73 -4.37 10.40
CA PHE A 54 2.87 -4.67 11.54
C PHE A 54 1.82 -5.73 11.20
N THR A 55 1.30 -5.72 9.98
CA THR A 55 0.27 -6.67 9.54
C THR A 55 0.90 -8.03 9.30
N PRO A 56 0.36 -9.12 9.89
CA PRO A 56 0.89 -10.46 9.66
C PRO A 56 0.78 -10.84 8.18
N ASP A 57 1.93 -11.09 7.55
CA ASP A 57 2.03 -11.50 6.16
C ASP A 57 2.75 -12.86 6.05
N ILE A 58 2.29 -13.70 5.12
CA ILE A 58 2.92 -15.00 4.81
C ILE A 58 4.24 -14.78 4.07
N ILE A 59 4.33 -13.75 3.23
CA ILE A 59 5.49 -13.42 2.40
C ILE A 59 5.82 -11.92 2.51
N PRO A 60 6.41 -11.43 3.62
CA PRO A 60 6.72 -10.00 3.80
C PRO A 60 7.64 -9.35 2.75
N GLY A 61 8.20 -10.14 1.82
CA GLY A 61 9.13 -9.68 0.79
C GLY A 61 8.47 -9.27 -0.53
N ASP A 62 7.16 -9.54 -0.72
CA ASP A 62 6.44 -9.23 -1.98
C ASP A 62 5.53 -8.00 -1.91
N ASP A 63 5.56 -7.28 -0.78
CA ASP A 63 4.79 -6.06 -0.50
C ASP A 63 5.16 -4.84 -1.37
N SER A 64 5.99 -4.97 -2.41
CA SER A 64 6.57 -3.83 -3.13
C SER A 64 6.59 -4.00 -4.65
N TRP A 65 6.13 -2.95 -5.34
CA TRP A 65 6.12 -2.84 -6.80
C TRP A 65 6.87 -1.59 -7.23
N THR A 66 7.76 -1.73 -8.21
CA THR A 66 8.50 -0.61 -8.82
C THR A 66 7.94 -0.36 -10.21
N ALA A 67 7.78 0.91 -10.58
CA ALA A 67 7.41 1.26 -11.93
C ALA A 67 8.48 0.76 -12.91
N ASN A 68 8.07 0.08 -13.98
CA ASN A 68 9.00 -0.21 -15.06
C ASN A 68 9.44 1.11 -15.71
N PRO A 69 10.73 1.23 -16.07
CA PRO A 69 11.27 2.42 -16.73
C PRO A 69 10.64 2.67 -18.11
#